data_AF-A0A2E0M3W1-F1
#
_entry.id   AF-A0A2E0M3W1-F1
#
_cell.length_a   1.000
_cell.length_b   1.000
_cell.length_c   1.000
_cell.angle_alpha   90.00
_cell.angle_beta   90.00
_cell.angle_gamma   90.00
#
_symmetry.space_group_name_H-M   'P 1'
#
loop_
_entity.id
_entity.type
_entity.pdbx_description
1 polymer ?
#
loop_
_entity_poly.entity_id
_entity_poly.type
_entity_poly.pdbx_seq_one_letter_code
_entity_poly.pdbx_strand_id
1 'polypeptide(L)'
;MNALTKTDTDPVAAGETDNVEPTRYEVQHYTFCDGWVNTWRVCNADGTDEPQTFATIEEAQAEIDEFLADIEAEIAAGERDEDQGYDASEFCIVEVGAQ
;
A
#
# COMPACT_ATOMS: atom_id res chain seq x y z
N MET A 1 20.65 44.72 29.41
CA MET A 1 19.59 44.26 28.48
C MET A 1 19.50 42.74 28.66
N ASN A 2 18.34 42.29 29.14
CA ASN A 2 17.95 40.88 29.36
C ASN A 2 17.96 40.11 28.02
N ALA A 3 18.07 38.78 27.95
CA ALA A 3 17.45 37.78 28.81
C ALA A 3 18.23 36.46 28.92
N LEU A 4 18.09 35.85 30.11
CA LEU A 4 18.36 34.46 30.47
C LEU A 4 17.49 33.50 29.61
N THR A 5 18.07 32.39 29.16
CA THR A 5 17.32 31.16 28.90
C THR A 5 17.86 30.08 29.83
N LYS A 6 17.06 29.76 30.85
CA LYS A 6 17.13 28.48 31.57
C LYS A 6 15.70 28.05 31.82
N THR A 7 15.31 26.91 31.25
CA THR A 7 14.47 25.95 31.96
C THR A 7 15.13 24.59 31.75
N ASP A 8 15.84 24.19 32.80
CA ASP A 8 16.20 22.83 33.12
C ASP A 8 14.94 22.13 33.63
N THR A 9 14.60 20.95 33.10
CA THR A 9 13.92 19.85 33.80
C THR A 9 13.92 18.63 32.86
N ASP A 10 14.92 17.76 33.00
CA ASP A 10 14.82 16.31 32.76
C ASP A 10 13.95 15.66 33.87
N PRO A 11 13.56 14.35 33.85
CA PRO A 11 13.42 13.35 32.77
C PRO A 11 12.11 12.49 32.93
N VAL A 12 12.01 11.35 32.19
CA VAL A 12 11.05 10.21 32.32
C VAL A 12 9.83 10.30 31.36
N ALA A 13 9.46 9.30 30.57
CA ALA A 13 9.46 7.86 30.82
C ALA A 13 9.72 7.02 29.56
N ALA A 14 10.23 5.82 29.82
CA ALA A 14 10.34 4.72 28.87
C ALA A 14 8.99 4.41 28.20
N GLY A 15 9.00 4.39 26.87
CA GLY A 15 8.15 3.50 26.10
C GLY A 15 9.10 2.62 25.32
N GLU A 16 9.11 1.32 25.62
CA GLU A 16 9.80 0.30 24.84
C GLU A 16 9.67 0.60 23.34
N THR A 17 10.79 0.85 22.67
CA THR A 17 10.84 0.70 21.21
C THR A 17 10.83 -0.81 20.96
N ASP A 18 9.64 -1.41 21.05
CA ASP A 18 9.40 -2.68 20.39
C ASP A 18 9.72 -2.41 18.91
N ASN A 19 10.74 -3.08 18.38
CA ASN A 19 11.14 -2.97 16.98
C ASN A 19 10.07 -3.67 16.12
N VAL A 20 8.83 -3.17 16.16
CA VAL A 20 7.79 -3.59 15.24
C VAL A 20 8.08 -2.84 13.96
N GLU A 21 8.68 -3.54 13.00
CA GLU A 21 8.77 -3.04 11.64
C GLU A 21 7.38 -2.57 11.21
N PRO A 22 7.25 -1.41 10.55
CA PRO A 22 5.94 -0.85 10.25
C PRO A 22 5.15 -1.88 9.45
N THR A 23 3.97 -2.24 9.95
CA THR A 23 3.03 -3.09 9.24
C THR A 23 2.67 -2.43 7.91
N ARG A 24 2.76 -3.18 6.82
CA ARG A 24 2.42 -2.74 5.47
C ARG A 24 1.36 -3.67 4.89
N TYR A 25 0.69 -3.21 3.85
CA TYR A 25 -0.34 -3.99 3.17
C TYR A 25 -0.01 -4.07 1.70
N GLU A 26 -0.23 -5.23 1.10
CA GLU A 26 -0.13 -5.38 -0.35
C GLU A 26 -1.43 -5.87 -0.95
N VAL A 27 -1.65 -5.51 -2.21
CA VAL A 27 -2.75 -6.03 -3.02
C VAL A 27 -2.24 -7.23 -3.79
N GLN A 28 -2.87 -8.38 -3.60
CA GLN A 28 -2.58 -9.60 -4.36
C GLN A 28 -3.71 -9.88 -5.33
N HIS A 29 -3.36 -10.27 -6.54
CA HIS A 29 -4.27 -10.77 -7.57
C HIS A 29 -4.11 -12.29 -7.67
N TYR A 30 -5.23 -13.02 -7.70
CA TYR A 30 -5.21 -14.45 -7.94
C TYR A 30 -4.94 -14.78 -9.41
N THR A 31 -3.77 -15.35 -9.69
CA THR A 31 -3.40 -15.83 -11.02
C THR A 31 -3.42 -17.37 -11.05
N PHE A 32 -3.79 -17.95 -12.20
CA PHE A 32 -3.87 -19.41 -12.33
C PHE A 32 -2.52 -20.11 -12.11
N CYS A 33 -1.41 -19.48 -12.51
CA CYS A 33 -0.07 -20.08 -12.45
C CYS A 33 0.63 -19.85 -11.10
N ASP A 34 0.56 -18.63 -10.56
CA ASP A 34 1.34 -18.22 -9.40
C ASP A 34 0.50 -18.12 -8.12
N GLY A 35 -0.82 -18.30 -8.22
CA GLY A 35 -1.74 -18.11 -7.11
C GLY A 35 -1.89 -16.64 -6.77
N TRP A 36 -2.06 -16.33 -5.49
CA TRP A 36 -2.12 -14.95 -5.01
C TRP A 36 -0.73 -14.31 -5.06
N VAL A 37 -0.57 -13.29 -5.89
CA VAL A 37 0.69 -12.58 -6.08
C VAL A 37 0.44 -11.09 -6.22
N ASN A 38 1.32 -10.28 -5.64
CA ASN A 38 1.29 -8.84 -5.84
C ASN A 38 1.81 -8.51 -7.25
N THR A 39 0.89 -8.09 -8.12
CA THR A 39 1.20 -7.71 -9.50
C THR A 39 1.43 -6.20 -9.65
N TRP A 40 1.26 -5.43 -8.58
CA TRP A 40 1.40 -3.97 -8.59
C TRP A 40 2.81 -3.62 -8.19
N ARG A 41 3.48 -2.81 -9.02
CA ARG A 41 4.91 -2.53 -8.85
C ARG A 41 5.17 -1.05 -8.91
N VAL A 42 6.05 -0.59 -8.02
CA VAL A 42 6.53 0.78 -7.98
C VAL A 42 7.95 0.83 -8.53
N CYS A 43 8.16 1.75 -9.48
CA CYS A 43 9.50 2.06 -9.99
C CYS A 43 10.13 3.12 -9.09
N ASN A 44 11.19 2.74 -8.40
CA ASN A 44 11.95 3.64 -7.55
C ASN A 44 12.89 4.53 -8.35
N ALA A 45 13.30 5.65 -7.74
CA ALA A 45 14.19 6.63 -8.36
C ALA A 45 15.60 6.06 -8.69
N ASP A 46 15.99 4.95 -8.05
CA ASP A 46 17.23 4.22 -8.33
C ASP A 46 17.10 3.24 -9.51
N GLY A 47 15.92 3.16 -10.13
CA GLY A 47 15.61 2.26 -11.23
C GLY A 47 15.27 0.83 -10.80
N THR A 48 15.10 0.59 -9.50
CA THR A 48 14.55 -0.68 -9.01
C THR A 48 13.04 -0.72 -9.17
N ASP A 49 12.50 -1.91 -9.32
CA ASP A 49 11.08 -2.20 -9.39
C ASP A 49 10.78 -3.15 -8.24
N GLU A 50 9.88 -2.73 -7.35
CA GLU A 50 9.49 -3.50 -6.17
C GLU A 50 7.97 -3.60 -6.06
N PRO A 51 7.44 -4.64 -5.40
CA PRO A 51 6.01 -4.75 -5.16
C PRO A 51 5.48 -3.54 -4.39
N GLN A 52 4.40 -2.95 -4.88
CA GLN A 52 3.78 -1.80 -4.23
C GLN A 52 3.16 -2.22 -2.90
N THR A 53 3.44 -1.44 -1.86
CA THR A 53 2.88 -1.64 -0.51
C THR A 53 2.30 -0.35 0.06
N PHE A 54 1.26 -0.48 0.86
CA PHE A 54 0.46 0.59 1.46
C PHE A 54 0.65 0.64 2.97
N ALA A 55 0.45 1.81 3.58
CA ALA A 55 0.54 1.95 5.03
C ALA A 55 -0.74 1.48 5.72
N THR A 56 -1.89 1.55 5.04
CA THR A 56 -3.19 1.17 5.56
C THR A 56 -3.97 0.28 4.59
N ILE A 57 -4.90 -0.52 5.14
CA ILE A 57 -5.86 -1.30 4.34
C ILE A 57 -6.75 -0.38 3.51
N GLU A 58 -7.12 0.80 4.05
CA GLU A 58 -7.96 1.77 3.35
C GLU A 58 -7.31 2.30 2.08
N GLU A 59 -5.99 2.59 2.11
CA GLU A 59 -5.23 2.97 0.92
C GLU A 59 -5.17 1.83 -0.10
N ALA A 60 -4.88 0.60 0.33
CA ALA A 60 -4.85 -0.56 -0.55
C ALA A 60 -6.22 -0.83 -1.21
N GLN A 61 -7.30 -0.67 -0.45
CA GLN A 61 -8.66 -0.83 -0.95
C GLN A 61 -9.04 0.26 -1.95
N ALA A 62 -8.69 1.52 -1.67
CA ALA A 62 -8.97 2.64 -2.56
C ALA A 62 -8.34 2.45 -3.94
N GLU A 63 -7.13 1.89 -4.00
CA GLU A 63 -6.48 1.61 -5.28
C GLU A 63 -7.14 0.44 -6.02
N ILE A 64 -7.67 -0.56 -5.32
CA ILE A 64 -8.45 -1.65 -5.95
C ILE A 64 -9.71 -1.04 -6.57
N ASP A 65 -10.41 -0.20 -5.82
CA ASP A 65 -11.64 0.46 -6.27
C ASP A 65 -11.35 1.38 -7.48
N GLU A 66 -10.26 2.14 -7.45
CA GLU A 66 -9.83 3.00 -8.57
C GLU A 66 -9.50 2.15 -9.81
N PHE A 67 -8.70 1.09 -9.66
CA PHE A 67 -8.35 0.20 -10.76
C PHE A 67 -9.59 -0.42 -11.40
N LEU A 68 -10.51 -0.96 -10.60
CA LEU A 68 -11.75 -1.57 -11.10
C LEU A 68 -12.66 -0.54 -11.80
N ALA A 69 -12.74 0.68 -11.27
CA ALA A 69 -13.49 1.76 -11.89
C ALA A 69 -12.89 2.18 -13.25
N ASP A 70 -11.56 2.20 -13.36
CA ASP A 70 -10.87 2.48 -14.62
C ASP A 70 -11.16 1.38 -15.66
N ILE A 71 -11.08 0.10 -15.25
CA ILE A 71 -11.45 -1.02 -16.12
C ILE A 71 -12.92 -0.96 -16.56
N GLU A 72 -13.85 -0.65 -15.66
CA GLU A 72 -15.26 -0.49 -16.00
C GLU A 72 -15.45 0.67 -17.00
N ALA A 73 -14.73 1.78 -16.83
CA ALA A 73 -14.77 2.90 -17.74
C ALA A 73 -14.18 2.54 -19.13
N GLU A 74 -13.08 1.79 -19.20
CA GLU A 74 -12.51 1.28 -20.46
C GLU A 74 -13.51 0.38 -21.21
N ILE A 75 -14.20 -0.51 -20.49
CA ILE A 75 -15.23 -1.38 -21.06
C ILE A 75 -16.41 -0.55 -21.57
N ALA A 76 -16.88 0.41 -20.78
CA ALA A 76 -17.98 1.30 -21.17
C ALA A 76 -17.63 2.18 -22.39
N ALA A 77 -16.35 2.54 -22.55
CA ALA A 77 -15.82 3.26 -23.70
C ALA A 77 -15.61 2.36 -24.93
N GLY A 78 -15.64 1.04 -24.76
CA GLY A 78 -15.34 0.05 -25.82
C GLY A 78 -13.86 -0.08 -26.14
N GLU A 79 -12.98 0.37 -25.23
CA GLU A 79 -11.53 0.18 -25.32
C GLU A 79 -11.13 -1.24 -24.89
N ARG A 80 -12.02 -1.88 -24.12
CA ARG A 80 -11.87 -3.25 -23.63
C ARG A 80 -13.19 -4.04 -23.82
N ASP A 81 -13.09 -5.34 -24.08
CA ASP A 81 -14.26 -6.23 -24.11
C ASP A 81 -14.82 -6.49 -22.71
N GLU A 82 -16.14 -6.71 -22.62
CA GLU A 82 -16.85 -6.98 -21.36
C GLU A 82 -16.32 -8.25 -20.64
N ASP A 83 -15.79 -9.23 -21.38
CA ASP A 83 -15.19 -10.45 -20.82
C ASP A 83 -13.76 -10.27 -20.28
N GLN A 84 -13.16 -9.10 -20.48
CA GLN A 84 -11.81 -8.75 -19.99
C GLN A 84 -11.84 -7.86 -18.74
N GLY A 85 -13.02 -7.69 -18.13
CA GLY A 85 -13.17 -7.07 -16.81
C GLY A 85 -12.60 -7.94 -15.69
N TYR A 86 -12.50 -7.35 -14.49
CA TYR A 86 -12.11 -8.07 -13.27
C TYR A 86 -13.19 -7.92 -12.20
N ASP A 87 -13.35 -8.94 -11.37
CA ASP A 87 -14.18 -8.88 -10.17
C ASP A 87 -13.33 -8.50 -8.96
N ALA A 88 -13.90 -7.72 -8.03
CA ALA A 88 -13.21 -7.36 -6.79
C ALA A 88 -12.78 -8.59 -5.97
N SER A 89 -13.48 -9.72 -6.09
CA SER A 89 -13.11 -10.98 -5.43
C SER A 89 -11.85 -11.65 -5.98
N GLU A 90 -11.34 -11.21 -7.13
CA GLU A 90 -10.05 -11.66 -7.68
C GLU A 90 -8.85 -10.96 -7.00
N PHE A 91 -9.12 -9.98 -6.14
CA PHE A 91 -8.14 -9.24 -5.38
C PHE A 91 -8.30 -9.49 -3.88
N CYS A 92 -7.19 -9.53 -3.15
CA CYS A 92 -7.21 -9.51 -1.69
C CYS A 92 -6.08 -8.63 -1.14
N ILE A 93 -6.31 -8.11 0.06
CA ILE A 93 -5.33 -7.29 0.79
C ILE A 93 -4.69 -8.17 1.86
N VAL A 94 -3.36 -8.25 1.83
CA VAL A 94 -2.58 -9.07 2.76
C VAL A 94 -1.65 -8.18 3.57
N GLU A 95 -1.60 -8.41 4.88
CA GLU A 95 -0.62 -7.77 5.77
C GLU A 95 0.77 -8.36 5.51
N VAL A 96 1.74 -7.48 5.25
CA VAL A 96 3.15 -7.82 5.05
C VAL A 96 4.02 -7.03 6.04
N GLY A 97 5.08 -7.66 6.54
CA GLY A 97 6.12 -6.94 7.29
C GLY A 97 6.83 -5.92 6.41
N ALA A 98 7.56 -4.98 7.01
CA ALA A 98 8.44 -4.11 6.22
C ALA A 98 9.47 -4.98 5.48
N GLN A 99 9.57 -4.81 4.16
CA GLN A 99 10.51 -5.53 3.30
C GLN A 99 11.86 -4.80 3.21
#